data_AF-A0A6A4UNR4-F1
#
_entry.id   AF-A0A6A4UNR4-F1
#
_cell.length_a   1.000
_cell.length_b   1.000
_cell.length_c   1.000
_cell.angle_alpha   90.00
_cell.angle_beta   90.00
_cell.angle_gamma   90.00
#
_symmetry.space_group_name_H-M   'P 1'
#
loop_
_entity.id
_entity.type
_entity.pdbx_description
1 polymer ?
#
loop_
_entity_poly.entity_id
_entity_poly.type
_entity_poly.pdbx_seq_one_letter_code
_entity_poly.pdbx_strand_id
1 'polypeptide(L)' 'MLAYLIRRLFYALPILIGVNFITFALFFVVNTPDDMARMHLGAKRVTAEAIDKWKVERGYDKPLFWHAAAPGAAK' A
#
# COMPACT_ATOMS: atom_id res chain seq x y z
N MET A 1 -12.77 1.88 -36.58
CA MET A 1 -13.27 1.97 -35.19
C MET A 1 -12.66 0.94 -34.24
N LEU A 2 -12.67 -0.37 -34.56
CA LEU A 2 -12.11 -1.40 -33.67
C LEU A 2 -10.62 -1.20 -33.33
N ALA A 3 -9.77 -0.95 -34.33
CA ALA A 3 -8.34 -0.69 -34.12
C ALA A 3 -8.07 0.56 -33.26
N TYR A 4 -8.92 1.58 -33.35
CA TYR A 4 -8.84 2.78 -32.51
C TYR A 4 -9.18 2.44 -31.05
N LEU A 5 -10.21 1.61 -30.83
CA LEU A 5 -10.60 1.17 -29.49
C LEU A 5 -9.50 0.33 -28.82
N ILE A 6 -8.90 -0.60 -29.57
CA ILE A 6 -7.77 -1.42 -29.11
C ILE A 6 -6.59 -0.53 -28.71
N ARG A 7 -6.21 0.44 -29.55
CA ARG A 7 -5.13 1.38 -29.25
C ARG A 7 -5.40 2.17 -27.96
N ARG A 8 -6.65 2.58 -27.75
CA ARG A 8 -7.08 3.30 -26.56
C ARG A 8 -7.05 2.44 -25.29
N LEU A 9 -7.39 1.15 -25.39
CA LEU A 9 -7.25 0.20 -24.29
C LEU A 9 -5.78 0.01 -23.87
N PHE A 10 -4.88 -0.08 -24.84
CA PHE A 10 -3.44 -0.17 -24.53
C PHE A 10 -2.87 1.09 -23.89
N TYR A 11 -3.42 2.27 -24.18
CA TYR A 11 -3.05 3.51 -23.47
C TYR A 11 -3.65 3.57 -22.06
N ALA A 12 -4.78 2.91 -21.79
CA ALA A 12 -5.35 2.87 -20.45
C ALA A 12 -4.52 2.03 -19.47
N LEU A 13 -3.88 0.95 -19.93
CA LEU A 13 -3.01 0.09 -19.11
C LEU A 13 -1.91 0.87 -18.35
N PRO A 14 -1.00 1.62 -19.01
CA PRO A 14 0.05 2.36 -18.32
C PRO A 14 -0.52 3.48 -17.43
N ILE A 15 -1.65 4.09 -17.81
CA ILE A 15 -2.31 5.10 -16.98
C ILE A 15 -2.83 4.47 -15.68
N LEU A 16 -3.53 3.33 -15.78
CA LEU A 16 -4.05 2.61 -14.62
C LEU A 16 -2.92 2.15 -13.70
N ILE A 17 -1.83 1.62 -14.27
CA ILE A 17 -0.65 1.24 -13.49
C ILE A 17 -0.05 2.47 -12.80
N GLY A 18 0.12 3.58 -13.53
CA GLY A 18 0.69 4.82 -13.00
C GLY A 18 -0.14 5.41 -11.87
N VAL A 19 -1.46 5.49 -12.03
CA VAL A 19 -2.36 6.00 -10.98
C VAL A 19 -2.32 5.10 -9.75
N ASN A 20 -2.39 3.78 -9.90
CA ASN A 20 -2.29 2.85 -8.77
C ASN A 20 -0.93 2.95 -8.07
N PHE A 21 0.16 3.10 -8.83
CA PHE A 21 1.49 3.26 -8.27
C PHE A 21 1.62 4.57 -7.49
N ILE A 22 1.07 5.67 -8.00
CA ILE A 22 1.02 6.95 -7.29
C ILE A 22 0.17 6.82 -6.02
N THR A 23 -0.99 6.19 -6.09
CA THR A 23 -1.83 5.93 -4.91
C THR A 23 -1.07 5.10 -3.89
N PHE A 24 -0.41 4.01 -4.30
CA PHE A 24 0.43 3.21 -3.42
C PHE A 24 1.54 4.05 -2.76
N ALA A 25 2.26 4.85 -3.54
CA ALA A 25 3.32 5.70 -3.01
C ALA A 25 2.78 6.71 -1.99
N LEU A 26 1.65 7.36 -2.27
CA LEU A 26 1.05 8.33 -1.35
C LEU A 26 0.62 7.68 -0.03
N PHE A 27 0.00 6.49 -0.09
CA PHE A 27 -0.58 5.84 1.10
C PHE A 27 0.41 4.98 1.89
N PHE A 28 1.45 4.44 1.25
CA PHE A 28 2.37 3.49 1.90
C PHE A 28 3.81 4.01 2.01
N VAL A 29 4.22 4.95 1.15
CA VAL A 29 5.58 5.54 1.21
C VAL A 29 5.54 6.90 1.89
N VAL A 30 4.63 7.79 1.48
CA VAL A 30 4.54 9.15 2.04
C VAL A 30 3.76 9.16 3.36
N ASN A 31 2.65 8.45 3.44
CA ASN A 31 1.88 8.29 4.68
C ASN A 31 2.36 7.04 5.44
N THR A 32 3.47 7.16 6.18
CA THR A 32 4.07 5.98 6.81
C THR A 32 3.12 5.33 7.82
N PRO A 33 3.14 3.99 7.99
CA PRO A 33 2.31 3.30 8.98
C PRO A 33 2.53 3.79 10.41
N ASP A 34 3.73 4.27 10.73
CA ASP A 34 4.05 4.84 12.04
C ASP A 34 3.31 6.15 12.29
N ASP A 35 3.15 6.99 11.26
CA ASP A 35 2.36 8.23 11.36
C ASP A 35 0.87 7.93 11.53
N MET A 36 0.36 6.92 10.81
CA MET A 36 -1.02 6.43 10.98
C MET A 36 -1.24 5.90 12.41
N ALA A 37 -0.30 5.12 12.94
CA ALA A 37 -0.36 4.60 14.30
C ALA A 37 -0.36 5.72 15.34
N ARG A 38 0.52 6.72 15.19
CA ARG A 38 0.61 7.88 16.10
C ARG A 38 -0.66 8.73 16.10
N MET A 39 -1.26 8.91 14.92
CA MET A 39 -2.55 9.61 14.78
C MET A 39 -3.70 8.82 15.40
N HIS A 40 -3.71 7.49 15.30
CA HIS A 40 -4.78 6.63 15.82
C HIS A 40 -4.69 6.38 17.33
N LEU A 41 -3.47 6.23 17.87
CA LEU A 41 -3.22 5.96 19.29
C LEU A 41 -3.24 7.22 20.17
N GLY A 42 -3.28 8.41 19.56
CA GLY A 42 -3.39 9.69 20.25
C GLY A 42 -2.04 10.24 20.72
N ALA A 43 -1.79 11.53 20.46
CA ALA A 43 -0.46 12.15 20.51
C ALA A 43 0.27 12.16 21.88
N LYS A 44 -0.38 11.83 23.01
CA LYS A 44 0.18 12.21 24.33
C LYS A 44 1.16 11.23 24.97
N ARG A 45 1.17 9.92 24.66
CA ARG A 45 2.19 8.96 25.15
C ARG A 45 2.21 7.69 24.29
N VAL A 46 2.44 7.82 22.99
CA VAL A 46 2.59 6.64 22.15
C VAL A 46 3.98 6.04 22.39
N THR A 47 4.03 4.85 23.01
CA THR A 47 5.26 4.07 23.12
C THR A 47 5.55 3.37 21.80
N ALA A 48 6.84 3.10 21.50
CA ALA A 48 7.21 2.36 20.29
C ALA A 48 6.53 0.97 20.23
N GLU A 49 6.40 0.30 21.38
CA GLU A 49 5.69 -0.97 21.51
C GLU A 49 4.21 -0.89 21.13
N ALA A 50 3.53 0.22 21.43
CA ALA A 50 2.13 0.42 21.05
C ALA A 50 1.98 0.63 19.53
N ILE A 51 2.93 1.31 18.89
CA ILE A 51 2.98 1.47 17.43
C ILE A 51 3.19 0.12 16.77
N ASP A 52 4.17 -0.67 17.24
CA ASP A 52 4.47 -1.98 16.68
C ASP A 52 3.30 -2.94 16.86
N LYS A 53 2.65 -2.96 18.04
CA LYS A 53 1.44 -3.75 18.25
C LYS A 53 0.31 -3.35 17.30
N TRP A 54 0.08 -2.04 17.11
CA TRP A 54 -0.92 -1.54 16.17
C TRP A 54 -0.60 -1.93 14.72
N LYS A 55 0.67 -1.85 14.32
CA LYS A 55 1.11 -2.27 12.99
C LYS A 55 0.92 -3.78 12.78
N VAL A 56 1.26 -4.60 13.76
CA VAL A 56 1.09 -6.06 13.67
C VAL A 56 -0.39 -6.43 13.60
N GLU A 57 -1.23 -5.86 14.47
CA GLU A 57 -2.68 -6.11 14.47
C GLU A 57 -3.35 -5.73 13.14
N ARG A 58 -2.88 -4.66 12.49
CA ARG A 58 -3.40 -4.22 11.19
C ARG A 58 -2.61 -4.75 9.99
N GLY A 59 -1.58 -5.56 10.22
CA GLY A 59 -0.76 -6.16 9.18
C GLY A 59 0.15 -5.17 8.43
N TYR A 60 0.44 -3.99 8.98
CA TYR A 60 1.41 -3.03 8.46
C TYR A 60 2.87 -3.36 8.76
N ASP A 61 3.14 -4.41 9.55
CA ASP A 61 4.49 -4.96 9.79
C ASP A 61 5.04 -5.76 8.58
N LYS A 62 4.22 -5.91 7.56
CA LYS A 62 4.48 -6.72 6.37
C LYS A 62 5.33 -5.96 5.34
N PRO A 63 6.35 -6.60 4.70
CA PRO A 63 7.15 -5.95 3.66
C PRO A 63 6.29 -5.43 2.49
N LEU A 64 6.43 -4.14 2.20
CA LEU A 64 5.65 -3.42 1.19
C LEU A 64 5.80 -3.97 -0.24
N PHE A 65 6.95 -4.54 -0.57
CA PHE A 65 7.31 -4.90 -1.95
C PHE A 65 7.37 -6.41 -2.20
N TRP A 66 7.81 -7.20 -1.22
CA TRP A 66 8.05 -8.62 -1.43
C TRP A 66 7.90 -9.44 -0.15
N HIS A 67 7.02 -10.45 -0.20
CA HIS A 67 6.80 -11.41 0.88
C HIS A 67 7.37 -12.78 0.51
N ALA A 68 8.68 -12.95 0.67
CA ALA A 68 9.37 -14.21 0.34
C ALA A 68 8.83 -15.44 1.11
N ALA A 69 8.27 -15.23 2.31
CA ALA A 69 7.82 -16.29 3.21
C ALA A 69 6.31 -16.57 3.16
N ALA A 70 5.54 -15.87 2.32
CA ALA A 70 4.12 -16.16 2.19
C ALA A 70 3.92 -17.42 1.31
N PRO A 71 3.13 -18.42 1.73
CA PRO A 71 2.69 -19.47 0.81
C PRO A 71 1.93 -18.78 -0.32
N GLY A 72 2.39 -18.99 -1.56
CA GLY A 72 1.84 -18.30 -2.73
C GLY A 72 0.33 -18.44 -2.81
N ALA A 73 -0.35 -17.43 -3.37
CA ALA A 73 -1.79 -17.41 -3.53
C ALA A 73 -2.28 -18.76 -4.07
N ALA A 74 -3.02 -19.51 -3.25
CA ALA A 74 -3.64 -20.74 -3.67
C ALA A 74 -4.52 -20.41 -4.88
N LYS A 75 -4.30 -21.15 -5.97
CA LYS A 75 -5.05 -21.03 -7.23
C LYS A 75 -6.55 -21.12 -7.01
#